data_AF-A0A2K0T391-F1
#
_entry.id   AF-A0A2K0T391-F1
#
_cell.length_a   1.000
_cell.length_b   1.000
_cell.length_c   1.000
_cell.angle_alpha   90.00
_cell.angle_beta   90.00
_cell.angle_gamma   90.00
#
_symmetry.space_group_name_H-M   'P 1'
#
loop_
_entity.id
_entity.type
_entity.pdbx_description
1 polymer ?
#
loop_
_entity_poly.entity_id
_entity_poly.type
_entity_poly.pdbx_seq_one_letter_code
_entity_poly.pdbx_strand_id
1 'polypeptide(L)'
;MTGPRVPSVEEEGESSAGATVGSTQRDREEETAQEHAPEISIEERRAKFGLRCAAQISEGQCSNPAVIPCQICQLVAYCTEECMKRDAEHHSRECPPPTEPPSRSEPTSEIPDDPVKDMGVFWANYAATDILNLAANEGAEYNGLLRVLLTGTFGLRHLIYSVVALPETASPLLHVTISEMELPHLYRTLLSLLILRKGIEINMDPYEVADLVTHVWYSYKWPSHVMDFIKNQLAADFQPFTGEEEVYVLSPGEDPCRIYPYDSDKMPLVIGFSLPYWEAITTYLKETIDQQPIHRDREQDVNAYGEPLENAFARMSPSRVAGLVKWRQTGLMLAYGDSALPHVYLNP
;
A
#
# COMPACT_ATOMS: atom_id res chain seq x y z
N MET A 1 14.59 69.01 -26.01
CA MET A 1 15.74 69.77 -25.49
C MET A 1 15.87 69.42 -24.01
N THR A 2 17.08 69.00 -23.62
CA THR A 2 17.67 69.03 -22.27
C THR A 2 16.93 68.32 -21.11
N GLY A 3 17.51 67.21 -20.62
CA GLY A 3 17.46 66.86 -19.19
C GLY A 3 18.22 67.90 -18.33
N PRO A 4 18.63 67.66 -17.06
CA PRO A 4 19.10 66.36 -16.55
C PRO A 4 18.94 66.07 -15.03
N ARG A 5 19.45 64.89 -14.63
CA ARG A 5 20.31 64.59 -13.45
C ARG A 5 19.77 64.54 -12.00
N VAL A 6 19.86 63.30 -11.50
CA VAL A 6 20.29 62.83 -10.16
C VAL A 6 21.50 63.61 -9.59
N PRO A 7 21.69 63.61 -8.26
CA PRO A 7 23.02 63.53 -7.67
C PRO A 7 23.22 62.24 -6.85
N SER A 8 24.34 61.60 -7.18
CA SER A 8 25.10 60.59 -6.47
C SER A 8 26.22 61.26 -5.67
N VAL A 9 26.55 60.78 -4.46
CA VAL A 9 27.88 60.77 -3.80
C VAL A 9 27.77 59.66 -2.71
N GLU A 10 28.51 58.54 -2.66
CA GLU A 10 29.97 58.36 -2.38
C GLU A 10 30.35 59.02 -1.03
N GLU A 11 31.09 58.45 -0.06
CA GLU A 11 32.24 57.54 -0.06
C GLU A 11 32.52 57.05 1.40
N GLU A 12 33.08 55.83 1.51
CA GLU A 12 34.19 55.37 2.40
C GLU A 12 34.19 55.62 3.93
N GLY A 13 34.31 54.58 4.78
CA GLY A 13 35.58 54.07 5.35
C GLY A 13 35.80 54.70 6.76
N GLU A 14 36.18 54.08 7.88
CA GLU A 14 36.89 52.85 8.27
C GLU A 14 36.54 52.49 9.75
N SER A 15 36.66 51.20 10.08
CA SER A 15 37.17 50.59 11.34
C SER A 15 37.21 51.39 12.67
N SER A 16 36.62 50.84 13.75
CA SER A 16 37.39 50.13 14.79
C SER A 16 36.54 49.59 15.98
N ALA A 17 36.88 48.36 16.37
CA ALA A 17 36.92 47.76 17.72
C ALA A 17 35.72 47.83 18.71
N GLY A 18 35.16 46.65 18.98
CA GLY A 18 35.31 46.02 20.31
C GLY A 18 34.13 46.10 21.29
N ALA A 19 33.36 45.01 21.41
CA ALA A 19 32.72 44.62 22.67
C ALA A 19 32.39 43.11 22.68
N THR A 20 33.20 42.35 23.40
CA THR A 20 33.01 40.96 23.82
C THR A 20 31.98 40.83 24.93
N VAL A 21 30.94 40.00 24.78
CA VAL A 21 30.24 39.23 25.83
C VAL A 21 29.54 38.08 25.09
N GLY A 22 29.95 36.80 25.19
CA GLY A 22 29.94 35.95 26.37
C GLY A 22 29.20 34.66 25.97
N SER A 23 29.96 33.64 25.55
CA SER A 23 29.44 32.32 25.18
C SER A 23 28.78 31.65 26.38
N THR A 24 27.51 31.27 26.26
CA THR A 24 26.92 30.27 27.14
C THR A 24 26.50 29.09 26.27
N GLN A 25 27.37 28.10 26.18
CA GLN A 25 26.96 26.72 25.87
C GLN A 25 25.88 26.35 26.87
N ARG A 26 24.69 26.02 26.37
CA ARG A 26 23.78 25.13 27.08
C ARG A 26 23.57 23.93 26.18
N ASP A 27 24.22 22.87 26.59
CA ASP A 27 23.97 21.51 26.20
C ASP A 27 22.47 21.23 26.35
N ARG A 28 21.83 20.87 25.22
CA ARG A 28 20.65 20.02 25.18
C ARG A 28 20.76 19.18 23.92
N GLU A 29 21.60 18.16 24.05
CA GLU A 29 21.43 16.90 23.33
C GLU A 29 20.06 16.33 23.76
N GLU A 30 19.03 16.64 23.00
CA GLU A 30 17.85 15.76 22.89
C GLU A 30 17.93 15.16 21.48
N GLU A 31 18.73 14.11 21.34
CA GLU A 31 18.59 13.15 20.25
C GLU A 31 17.22 12.48 20.40
N THR A 32 16.21 13.03 19.73
CA THR A 32 15.04 12.25 19.34
C THR A 32 15.49 11.21 18.34
N ALA A 33 15.89 10.04 18.83
CA ALA A 33 16.03 8.83 18.04
C ALA A 33 14.63 8.41 17.55
N GLN A 34 14.19 8.98 16.43
CA GLN A 34 13.12 8.38 15.64
C GLN A 34 13.65 7.04 15.14
N GLU A 35 13.12 5.95 15.70
CA GLU A 35 13.29 4.59 15.20
C GLU A 35 12.76 4.54 13.75
N HIS A 36 13.63 4.86 12.81
CA HIS A 36 13.41 4.57 11.40
C HIS A 36 13.40 3.05 11.24
N ALA A 37 12.49 2.54 10.42
CA ALA A 37 12.63 1.19 9.89
C ALA A 37 14.06 1.10 9.30
N PRO A 38 14.85 0.08 9.66
CA PRO A 38 16.24 0.02 9.25
C PRO A 38 16.32 0.11 7.73
N GLU A 39 17.09 1.06 7.20
CA GLU A 39 17.46 1.07 5.78
C GLU A 39 18.30 -0.17 5.51
N ILE A 40 17.62 -1.27 5.17
CA ILE A 40 18.28 -2.51 4.80
C ILE A 40 19.05 -2.24 3.50
N SER A 41 20.34 -2.55 3.49
CA SER A 41 21.15 -2.43 2.26
C SER A 41 20.52 -3.22 1.12
N ILE A 42 20.73 -2.83 -0.14
CA ILE A 42 20.22 -3.59 -1.29
C ILE A 42 20.73 -5.04 -1.25
N GLU A 43 21.95 -5.25 -0.75
CA GLU A 43 22.55 -6.58 -0.57
C GLU A 43 21.86 -7.40 0.53
N GLU A 44 21.57 -6.83 1.70
CA GLU A 44 20.78 -7.51 2.73
C GLU A 44 19.34 -7.75 2.31
N ARG A 45 18.72 -6.83 1.54
CA ARG A 45 17.40 -7.06 0.93
C ARG A 45 17.43 -8.24 -0.03
N ARG A 46 18.45 -8.37 -0.86
CA ARG A 46 18.61 -9.52 -1.76
C ARG A 46 18.92 -10.83 -1.02
N ALA A 47 19.59 -10.76 0.13
CA ALA A 47 19.88 -11.93 0.95
C ALA A 47 18.64 -12.39 1.74
N LYS A 48 17.81 -11.46 2.22
CA LYS A 48 16.60 -11.73 3.02
C LYS A 48 15.36 -12.00 2.17
N PHE A 49 15.24 -11.32 1.02
CA PHE A 49 14.13 -11.40 0.05
C PHE A 49 14.59 -11.91 -1.32
N GLY A 50 15.68 -12.68 -1.36
CA GLY A 50 16.15 -13.28 -2.61
C GLY A 50 15.02 -14.05 -3.29
N LEU A 51 14.91 -13.89 -4.62
CA LEU A 51 13.92 -14.61 -5.41
C LEU A 51 13.99 -16.08 -5.05
N ARG A 52 12.86 -16.66 -4.64
CA ARG A 52 12.78 -18.10 -4.42
C ARG A 52 12.87 -18.80 -5.76
N CYS A 53 13.38 -20.02 -5.74
CA CYS A 53 13.37 -20.86 -6.92
C CYS A 53 11.92 -21.03 -7.40
N ALA A 54 11.65 -20.67 -8.65
CA ALA A 54 10.31 -20.76 -9.24
C ALA A 54 9.85 -22.22 -9.46
N ALA A 55 10.78 -23.18 -9.41
CA ALA A 55 10.43 -24.56 -9.71
C ALA A 55 9.51 -25.19 -8.68
N GLN A 56 8.43 -25.80 -9.19
CA GLN A 56 7.55 -26.63 -8.40
C GLN A 56 8.15 -28.03 -8.19
N ILE A 57 8.24 -28.45 -6.94
CA ILE A 57 8.60 -29.80 -6.49
C ILE A 57 7.35 -30.50 -5.92
N SER A 58 7.46 -31.79 -5.59
CA SER A 58 6.35 -32.60 -5.05
C SER A 58 5.70 -32.03 -3.78
N GLU A 59 6.42 -31.20 -3.03
CA GLU A 59 5.99 -30.58 -1.78
C GLU A 59 5.61 -29.08 -1.93
N GLY A 60 5.56 -28.55 -3.17
CA GLY A 60 5.24 -27.14 -3.43
C GLY A 60 6.39 -26.40 -4.12
N GLN A 61 6.54 -25.10 -3.87
CA GLN A 61 7.61 -24.30 -4.48
C GLN A 61 8.96 -24.59 -3.81
N CYS A 62 10.02 -24.68 -4.61
CA CYS A 62 11.36 -24.88 -4.08
C CYS A 62 11.80 -23.68 -3.20
N SER A 63 12.09 -23.97 -1.93
CA SER A 63 12.50 -22.96 -0.93
C SER A 63 13.95 -22.46 -1.08
N ASN A 64 14.73 -23.03 -2.00
CA ASN A 64 16.13 -22.65 -2.19
C ASN A 64 16.21 -21.27 -2.87
N PRO A 65 17.22 -20.45 -2.52
CA PRO A 65 17.44 -19.17 -3.18
C PRO A 65 17.74 -19.39 -4.66
N ALA A 66 17.11 -18.59 -5.52
CA ALA A 66 17.33 -18.64 -6.95
C ALA A 66 18.60 -17.89 -7.35
N VAL A 67 19.38 -18.48 -8.25
CA VAL A 67 20.64 -17.91 -8.75
C VAL A 67 20.75 -17.94 -10.28
N ILE A 68 19.87 -18.69 -10.96
CA ILE A 68 19.87 -18.89 -12.40
C ILE A 68 18.59 -18.26 -12.98
N PRO A 69 18.63 -17.02 -13.49
CA PRO A 69 17.47 -16.41 -14.12
C PRO A 69 17.14 -17.08 -15.46
N CYS A 70 15.85 -17.13 -15.81
CA CYS A 70 15.41 -17.57 -17.13
C CYS A 70 15.95 -16.61 -18.19
N GLN A 71 16.67 -17.14 -19.18
CA GLN A 71 17.34 -16.32 -20.20
C GLN A 71 16.38 -15.64 -21.18
N ILE A 72 15.13 -16.11 -21.26
CA ILE A 72 14.11 -15.60 -22.19
C ILE A 72 13.35 -14.43 -21.56
N CYS A 73 12.69 -14.64 -20.41
CA CYS A 73 11.85 -13.61 -19.79
C CYS A 73 12.58 -12.79 -18.72
N GLN A 74 13.63 -13.33 -18.09
CA GLN A 74 14.31 -12.73 -16.93
C GLN A 74 13.39 -12.43 -15.73
N LEU A 75 12.19 -13.02 -15.71
CA LEU A 75 11.17 -12.79 -14.67
C LEU A 75 11.14 -13.87 -13.60
N VAL A 76 11.62 -15.06 -13.91
CA VAL A 76 11.73 -16.19 -12.98
C VAL A 76 13.20 -16.56 -12.83
N ALA A 77 13.54 -17.15 -11.68
CA ALA A 77 14.87 -17.67 -11.44
C ALA A 77 14.80 -19.02 -10.72
N TYR A 78 15.85 -19.82 -10.91
CA TYR A 78 15.96 -21.18 -10.39
C TYR A 78 17.22 -21.34 -9.55
N CYS A 79 17.19 -22.24 -8.58
CA CYS A 79 18.38 -22.58 -7.79
C CYS A 79 19.34 -23.50 -8.57
N THR A 80 18.82 -24.37 -9.43
CA THR A 80 19.61 -25.29 -10.26
C THR A 80 19.01 -25.51 -11.65
N GLU A 81 19.80 -26.03 -12.58
CA GLU A 81 19.33 -26.39 -13.92
C GLU A 81 18.27 -27.50 -13.88
N GLU A 82 18.32 -28.41 -12.92
CA GLU A 82 17.31 -29.46 -12.76
C GLU A 82 15.95 -28.86 -12.38
N CYS A 83 15.96 -27.84 -11.51
CA CYS A 83 14.76 -27.11 -11.15
C CYS A 83 14.18 -26.37 -12.37
N MET A 84 15.04 -25.70 -13.16
CA MET A 84 14.64 -25.07 -14.41
C MET A 84 14.04 -26.07 -15.41
N LYS A 85 14.69 -27.23 -15.62
CA LYS A 85 14.21 -28.28 -16.53
C LYS A 85 12.88 -28.89 -16.08
N ARG A 86 12.70 -29.06 -14.77
CA ARG A 86 11.44 -29.55 -14.18
C ARG A 86 10.30 -28.58 -14.40
N ASP A 87 10.55 -27.29 -14.24
CA ASP A 87 9.55 -26.23 -14.40
C ASP A 87 9.29 -25.86 -15.86
N ALA A 88 10.17 -26.25 -16.79
CA ALA A 88 10.12 -25.84 -18.19
C ALA A 88 8.77 -26.11 -18.88
N GLU A 89 8.10 -27.23 -18.58
CA GLU A 89 6.78 -27.54 -19.18
C GLU A 89 5.69 -26.57 -18.70
N HIS A 90 5.75 -26.14 -17.43
CA HIS A 90 4.81 -25.17 -16.88
C HIS A 90 5.16 -23.76 -17.35
N HIS A 91 6.42 -23.37 -17.20
CA HIS A 91 6.93 -22.03 -17.53
C HIS A 91 6.81 -21.68 -19.02
N SER A 92 7.05 -22.63 -19.92
CA SER A 92 7.00 -22.39 -21.38
C SER A 92 5.63 -21.95 -21.89
N ARG A 93 4.56 -22.15 -21.12
CA ARG A 93 3.20 -21.69 -21.46
C ARG A 93 3.02 -20.19 -21.25
N GLU A 94 3.87 -19.58 -20.42
CA GLU A 94 3.76 -18.19 -19.98
C GLU A 94 5.01 -17.36 -20.38
N CYS A 95 5.96 -17.99 -21.07
CA CYS A 95 7.23 -17.41 -21.46
C CYS A 95 7.44 -17.51 -23.00
N PRO A 96 7.78 -16.41 -23.69
CA PRO A 96 7.95 -15.06 -23.17
C PRO A 96 6.60 -14.40 -22.78
N PRO A 97 6.61 -13.47 -21.81
CA PRO A 97 5.43 -12.68 -21.50
C PRO A 97 5.03 -11.80 -22.69
N PRO A 98 3.77 -11.33 -22.76
CA PRO A 98 3.33 -10.43 -23.82
C PRO A 98 4.21 -9.16 -23.88
N THR A 99 4.79 -8.89 -25.04
CA THR A 99 5.63 -7.69 -25.27
C THR A 99 4.89 -6.56 -25.98
N GLU A 100 3.70 -6.84 -26.49
CA GLU A 100 2.84 -5.88 -27.16
C GLU A 100 1.45 -5.89 -26.50
N PRO A 101 0.77 -4.74 -26.43
CA PRO A 101 -0.60 -4.71 -25.97
C PRO A 101 -1.45 -5.61 -26.88
N PRO A 102 -2.41 -6.37 -26.33
CA PRO A 102 -3.38 -7.04 -27.18
C PRO A 102 -4.06 -5.96 -28.02
N SER A 103 -3.88 -5.98 -29.34
CA SER A 103 -4.46 -4.99 -30.23
C SER A 103 -5.96 -4.90 -29.97
N ARG A 104 -6.51 -3.72 -29.67
CA ARG A 104 -7.97 -3.59 -29.68
C ARG A 104 -8.46 -2.30 -30.32
N SER A 105 -9.70 -2.45 -30.80
CA SER A 105 -10.65 -1.46 -31.31
C SER A 105 -10.48 -0.07 -30.72
N GLU A 106 -10.75 0.94 -31.57
CA GLU A 106 -10.50 2.36 -31.34
C GLU A 106 -10.73 2.82 -29.89
N PRO A 107 -9.80 3.63 -29.34
CA PRO A 107 -9.94 4.16 -27.99
C PRO A 107 -11.24 4.95 -27.91
N THR A 108 -12.18 4.49 -27.09
CA THR A 108 -13.27 5.36 -26.67
C THR A 108 -12.63 6.51 -25.91
N SER A 109 -12.61 7.68 -26.52
CA SER A 109 -11.96 8.90 -25.99
C SER A 109 -12.60 9.41 -24.70
N GLU A 110 -13.63 8.72 -24.21
CA GLU A 110 -14.26 8.96 -22.93
C GLU A 110 -13.45 8.26 -21.84
N ILE A 111 -12.53 9.01 -21.22
CA ILE A 111 -12.21 8.78 -19.81
C ILE A 111 -13.56 8.98 -19.10
N PRO A 112 -14.14 7.97 -18.42
CA PRO A 112 -15.39 8.17 -17.73
C PRO A 112 -15.25 9.37 -16.78
N ASP A 113 -16.09 10.38 -16.96
CA ASP A 113 -16.18 11.49 -16.03
C ASP A 113 -16.57 10.91 -14.66
N ASP A 114 -15.64 11.03 -13.71
CA ASP A 114 -15.77 10.67 -12.30
C ASP A 114 -15.99 9.17 -11.98
N PRO A 115 -15.29 8.58 -10.97
CA PRO A 115 -15.39 7.16 -10.59
C PRO A 115 -16.68 6.82 -9.81
N VAL A 116 -17.80 7.46 -10.15
CA VAL A 116 -19.09 7.34 -9.46
C VAL A 116 -19.72 5.94 -9.65
N LYS A 117 -19.13 5.08 -10.49
CA LYS A 117 -19.52 3.68 -10.66
C LYS A 117 -18.45 2.68 -10.23
N ASP A 118 -17.67 2.98 -9.20
CA ASP A 118 -16.80 2.01 -8.52
C ASP A 118 -17.57 0.98 -7.64
N MET A 119 -18.83 0.70 -7.99
CA MET A 119 -19.66 -0.26 -7.27
C MET A 119 -19.20 -1.69 -7.61
N GLY A 120 -18.53 -2.34 -6.67
CA GLY A 120 -18.14 -3.74 -6.77
C GLY A 120 -16.79 -4.02 -7.44
N VAL A 121 -16.01 -2.99 -7.77
CA VAL A 121 -14.60 -3.17 -8.22
C VAL A 121 -13.72 -3.50 -7.03
N PHE A 122 -12.91 -4.54 -7.14
CA PHE A 122 -12.01 -4.88 -6.05
C PHE A 122 -10.86 -3.87 -5.87
N TRP A 123 -10.53 -3.09 -6.92
CA TRP A 123 -9.39 -2.17 -6.97
C TRP A 123 -9.71 -0.98 -7.88
N ALA A 124 -9.13 0.18 -7.58
CA ALA A 124 -9.20 1.35 -8.45
C ALA A 124 -8.50 1.10 -9.80
N ASN A 125 -9.00 1.73 -10.85
CA ASN A 125 -8.43 1.64 -12.20
C ASN A 125 -7.35 2.69 -12.50
N TYR A 126 -6.88 3.39 -11.47
CA TYR A 126 -5.86 4.41 -11.54
C TYR A 126 -4.82 4.20 -10.43
N ALA A 127 -3.64 4.80 -10.56
CA ALA A 127 -2.61 4.73 -9.51
C ALA A 127 -3.05 5.51 -8.26
N ALA A 128 -2.41 5.24 -7.11
CA ALA A 128 -2.55 6.13 -5.97
C ALA A 128 -1.95 7.51 -6.31
N THR A 129 -2.58 8.55 -5.80
CA THR A 129 -2.18 9.95 -5.97
C THR A 129 -1.72 10.50 -4.62
N ASP A 130 -0.69 11.34 -4.62
CA ASP A 130 -0.27 12.10 -3.44
C ASP A 130 -1.31 13.21 -3.23
N ILE A 131 -2.16 13.00 -2.23
CA ILE A 131 -3.26 13.91 -1.89
C ILE A 131 -2.80 15.05 -0.99
N LEU A 132 -1.62 14.94 -0.38
CA LEU A 132 -1.06 16.00 0.46
C LEU A 132 -0.25 16.97 -0.38
N ASN A 133 0.63 16.46 -1.26
CA ASN A 133 1.57 17.26 -2.03
C ASN A 133 2.26 18.34 -1.15
N LEU A 134 2.72 17.89 0.02
CA LEU A 134 2.98 18.76 1.18
C LEU A 134 3.98 19.88 0.86
N ALA A 135 5.05 19.56 0.12
CA ALA A 135 6.08 20.54 -0.23
C ALA A 135 5.52 21.73 -1.05
N ALA A 136 4.54 21.48 -1.91
CA ALA A 136 3.95 22.50 -2.76
C ALA A 136 2.80 23.25 -2.07
N ASN A 137 2.09 22.59 -1.15
CA ASN A 137 0.90 23.14 -0.51
C ASN A 137 1.22 23.87 0.82
N GLU A 138 1.89 23.20 1.76
CA GLU A 138 2.22 23.72 3.09
C GLU A 138 3.71 24.04 3.29
N GLY A 139 4.58 23.45 2.46
CA GLY A 139 6.03 23.63 2.49
C GLY A 139 6.79 22.39 2.95
N ALA A 140 8.05 22.25 2.50
CA ALA A 140 8.86 21.06 2.74
C ALA A 140 9.27 20.85 4.21
N GLU A 141 9.21 21.89 5.03
CA GLU A 141 9.56 21.85 6.46
C GLU A 141 8.32 21.88 7.37
N TYR A 142 7.14 21.62 6.82
CA TYR A 142 5.90 21.74 7.58
C TYR A 142 5.84 20.74 8.76
N ASN A 143 5.55 21.27 9.95
CA ASN A 143 5.50 20.54 11.22
C ASN A 143 4.26 20.98 12.03
N GLY A 144 3.10 20.97 11.36
CA GLY A 144 1.81 21.30 11.97
C GLY A 144 0.83 20.13 11.94
N LEU A 145 -0.39 20.39 12.39
CA LEU A 145 -1.50 19.44 12.32
C LEU A 145 -2.15 19.48 10.94
N LEU A 146 -2.39 18.32 10.34
CA LEU A 146 -3.23 18.15 9.16
C LEU A 146 -4.41 17.26 9.49
N ARG A 147 -5.60 17.70 9.10
CA ARG A 147 -6.84 16.94 9.23
C ARG A 147 -7.28 16.51 7.84
N VAL A 148 -7.26 15.21 7.58
CA VAL A 148 -7.54 14.64 6.27
C VAL A 148 -8.80 13.80 6.36
N LEU A 149 -9.79 14.11 5.52
CA LEU A 149 -11.00 13.31 5.37
C LEU A 149 -10.93 12.57 4.03
N LEU A 150 -10.94 11.24 4.09
CA LEU A 150 -10.97 10.34 2.95
C LEU A 150 -12.33 9.65 2.90
N THR A 151 -13.22 10.18 2.06
CA THR A 151 -14.53 9.59 1.77
C THR A 151 -14.50 8.99 0.38
N GLY A 152 -15.04 7.77 0.24
CA GLY A 152 -15.15 7.13 -1.07
C GLY A 152 -14.57 5.72 -1.06
N THR A 153 -14.10 5.27 -2.21
CA THR A 153 -13.45 3.96 -2.36
C THR A 153 -11.93 4.14 -2.33
N PHE A 154 -11.23 3.19 -1.71
CA PHE A 154 -9.78 3.05 -1.78
C PHE A 154 -8.96 4.16 -1.09
N GLY A 155 -9.48 4.79 -0.03
CA GLY A 155 -8.83 5.94 0.61
C GLY A 155 -7.43 5.61 1.16
N LEU A 156 -7.25 4.42 1.74
CA LEU A 156 -6.01 4.05 2.43
C LEU A 156 -4.77 4.06 1.52
N ARG A 157 -4.89 3.67 0.24
CA ARG A 157 -3.73 3.65 -0.68
C ARG A 157 -3.22 5.06 -0.99
N HIS A 158 -4.13 6.04 -1.05
CA HIS A 158 -3.80 7.45 -1.25
C HIS A 158 -3.07 7.99 -0.02
N LEU A 159 -3.54 7.63 1.18
CA LEU A 159 -2.86 7.97 2.42
C LEU A 159 -1.45 7.39 2.47
N ILE A 160 -1.30 6.08 2.23
CA ILE A 160 0.02 5.42 2.25
C ILE A 160 0.98 6.09 1.27
N TYR A 161 0.53 6.33 0.03
CA TYR A 161 1.37 6.98 -0.97
C TYR A 161 1.77 8.40 -0.57
N SER A 162 0.86 9.17 0.02
CA SER A 162 1.13 10.54 0.47
C SER A 162 2.08 10.58 1.66
N VAL A 163 1.97 9.62 2.60
CA VAL A 163 2.92 9.48 3.73
C VAL A 163 4.32 9.16 3.23
N VAL A 164 4.45 8.27 2.24
CA VAL A 164 5.74 7.93 1.62
C VAL A 164 6.31 9.10 0.81
N ALA A 165 5.46 9.93 0.22
CA ALA A 165 5.86 11.10 -0.56
C ALA A 165 6.20 12.33 0.30
N LEU A 166 6.08 12.23 1.63
CA LEU A 166 6.42 13.34 2.52
C LEU A 166 7.89 13.74 2.37
N PRO A 167 8.21 15.04 2.33
CA PRO A 167 9.58 15.52 2.39
C PRO A 167 10.26 15.01 3.67
N GLU A 168 11.53 14.59 3.58
CA GLU A 168 12.31 14.13 4.73
C GLU A 168 12.44 15.20 5.83
N THR A 169 12.32 16.48 5.47
CA THR A 169 12.36 17.62 6.38
C THR A 169 11.01 17.92 7.06
N ALA A 170 9.94 17.26 6.67
CA ALA A 170 8.61 17.48 7.21
C ALA A 170 8.31 16.50 8.35
N SER A 171 7.60 16.97 9.38
CA SER A 171 7.16 16.12 10.50
C SER A 171 5.72 16.46 10.94
N PRO A 172 4.73 16.47 10.02
CA PRO A 172 3.36 16.83 10.39
C PRO A 172 2.71 15.78 11.31
N LEU A 173 1.80 16.24 12.16
CA LEU A 173 0.84 15.37 12.84
C LEU A 173 -0.37 15.15 11.93
N LEU A 174 -0.68 13.90 11.58
CA LEU A 174 -1.82 13.57 10.71
C LEU A 174 -3.00 13.05 11.55
N HIS A 175 -4.14 13.73 11.44
CA HIS A 175 -5.43 13.24 11.90
C HIS A 175 -6.26 12.84 10.69
N VAL A 176 -6.39 11.54 10.45
CA VAL A 176 -7.03 11.01 9.25
C VAL A 176 -8.34 10.33 9.62
N THR A 177 -9.42 10.68 8.92
CA THR A 177 -10.70 10.00 8.99
C THR A 177 -10.95 9.32 7.65
N ILE A 178 -11.15 8.00 7.66
CA ILE A 178 -11.46 7.21 6.46
C ILE A 178 -12.90 6.70 6.57
N SER A 179 -13.68 6.94 5.53
CA SER A 179 -15.06 6.47 5.40
C SER A 179 -15.21 5.78 4.05
N GLU A 180 -15.28 4.46 4.09
CA GLU A 180 -15.47 3.61 2.91
C GLU A 180 -16.97 3.43 2.63
N MET A 181 -17.34 3.41 1.34
CA MET A 181 -18.74 3.31 0.92
C MET A 181 -19.23 1.86 0.80
N GLU A 182 -18.33 0.93 0.46
CA GLU A 182 -18.67 -0.46 0.18
C GLU A 182 -18.09 -1.40 1.23
N LEU A 183 -18.86 -2.42 1.60
CA LEU A 183 -18.49 -3.38 2.66
C LEU A 183 -17.14 -4.07 2.43
N PRO A 184 -16.77 -4.53 1.20
CA PRO A 184 -15.46 -5.15 0.97
C PRO A 184 -14.30 -4.17 1.16
N HIS A 185 -14.45 -2.91 0.73
CA HIS A 185 -13.42 -1.89 0.89
C HIS A 185 -13.27 -1.48 2.35
N LEU A 186 -14.39 -1.34 3.05
CA LEU A 186 -14.41 -1.06 4.47
C LEU A 186 -13.65 -2.13 5.26
N TYR A 187 -13.94 -3.39 4.96
CA TYR A 187 -13.28 -4.51 5.61
C TYR A 187 -11.77 -4.54 5.36
N ARG A 188 -11.33 -4.39 4.10
CA ARG A 188 -9.89 -4.38 3.77
C ARG A 188 -9.15 -3.21 4.40
N THR A 189 -9.78 -2.04 4.44
CA THR A 189 -9.24 -0.86 5.13
C THR A 189 -9.09 -1.13 6.63
N LEU A 190 -10.14 -1.62 7.29
CA LEU A 190 -10.11 -1.99 8.70
C LEU A 190 -8.99 -3.01 8.98
N LEU A 191 -8.97 -4.11 8.23
CA LEU A 191 -8.00 -5.17 8.43
C LEU A 191 -6.56 -4.66 8.23
N SER A 192 -6.34 -3.82 7.23
CA SER A 192 -5.00 -3.28 6.94
C SER A 192 -4.52 -2.33 8.03
N LEU A 193 -5.40 -1.48 8.56
CA LEU A 193 -5.08 -0.61 9.70
C LEU A 193 -4.76 -1.44 10.95
N LEU A 194 -5.51 -2.51 11.20
CA LEU A 194 -5.24 -3.44 12.31
C LEU A 194 -3.91 -4.17 12.13
N ILE A 195 -3.58 -4.64 10.91
CA ILE A 195 -2.28 -5.26 10.60
C ILE A 195 -1.14 -4.28 10.82
N LEU A 196 -1.23 -3.06 10.29
CA LEU A 196 -0.22 -2.01 10.48
C LEU A 196 -0.02 -1.70 11.97
N ARG A 197 -1.11 -1.53 12.72
CA ARG A 197 -1.07 -1.28 14.16
C ARG A 197 -0.41 -2.43 14.91
N LYS A 198 -0.85 -3.66 14.66
CA LYS A 198 -0.36 -4.85 15.34
C LYS A 198 1.10 -5.13 15.01
N GLY A 199 1.51 -4.90 13.76
CA GLY A 199 2.89 -4.99 13.32
C GLY A 199 3.82 -4.06 14.12
N ILE A 200 3.38 -2.82 14.38
CA ILE A 200 4.10 -1.89 15.25
C ILE A 200 4.13 -2.41 16.71
N GLU A 201 2.99 -2.84 17.24
CA GLU A 201 2.85 -3.32 18.63
C GLU A 201 3.79 -4.50 18.94
N ILE A 202 3.91 -5.45 18.00
CA ILE A 202 4.75 -6.66 18.18
C ILE A 202 6.15 -6.51 17.58
N ASN A 203 6.51 -5.31 17.10
CA ASN A 203 7.78 -5.01 16.43
C ASN A 203 8.11 -6.00 15.29
N MET A 204 7.13 -6.28 14.44
CA MET A 204 7.26 -7.15 13.27
C MET A 204 8.10 -6.47 12.17
N ASP A 205 8.81 -7.26 11.37
CA ASP A 205 9.58 -6.74 10.24
C ASP A 205 8.65 -5.95 9.28
N PRO A 206 8.93 -4.67 8.99
CA PRO A 206 8.06 -3.84 8.15
C PRO A 206 7.74 -4.43 6.79
N TYR A 207 8.65 -5.23 6.23
CA TYR A 207 8.43 -5.92 4.95
C TYR A 207 7.40 -7.05 5.06
N GLU A 208 7.38 -7.77 6.18
CA GLU A 208 6.35 -8.80 6.41
C GLU A 208 4.98 -8.15 6.66
N VAL A 209 4.95 -7.02 7.37
CA VAL A 209 3.71 -6.22 7.55
C VAL A 209 3.21 -5.70 6.20
N ALA A 210 4.10 -5.17 5.35
CA ALA A 210 3.76 -4.70 4.02
C ALA A 210 3.24 -5.84 3.11
N ASP A 211 3.83 -7.03 3.21
CA ASP A 211 3.37 -8.23 2.49
C ASP A 211 1.93 -8.61 2.89
N LEU A 212 1.65 -8.67 4.20
CA LEU A 212 0.31 -8.94 4.72
C LEU A 212 -0.73 -7.92 4.19
N VAL A 213 -0.44 -6.62 4.31
CA VAL A 213 -1.34 -5.55 3.82
C VAL A 213 -1.53 -5.63 2.31
N THR A 214 -0.47 -5.94 1.56
CA THR A 214 -0.52 -6.08 0.10
C THR A 214 -1.43 -7.22 -0.33
N HIS A 215 -1.36 -8.36 0.35
CA HIS A 215 -2.26 -9.48 0.09
C HIS A 215 -3.72 -9.16 0.44
N VAL A 216 -3.96 -8.48 1.56
CA VAL A 216 -5.30 -7.99 1.95
C VAL A 216 -5.86 -7.03 0.90
N TRP A 217 -5.04 -6.15 0.34
CA TRP A 217 -5.50 -5.13 -0.60
C TRP A 217 -5.59 -5.55 -2.05
N TYR A 218 -4.76 -6.48 -2.53
CA TYR A 218 -4.61 -6.70 -3.98
C TYR A 218 -4.76 -8.16 -4.41
N SER A 219 -4.65 -9.11 -3.48
CA SER A 219 -4.76 -10.53 -3.85
C SER A 219 -6.20 -11.00 -3.78
N TYR A 220 -6.64 -11.76 -4.77
CA TYR A 220 -7.94 -12.43 -4.79
C TYR A 220 -8.06 -13.51 -3.72
N LYS A 221 -6.93 -14.17 -3.46
CA LYS A 221 -6.82 -15.20 -2.46
C LYS A 221 -5.66 -14.87 -1.53
N TRP A 222 -5.84 -15.20 -0.27
CA TRP A 222 -4.81 -15.05 0.73
C TRP A 222 -3.98 -16.32 0.85
N PRO A 223 -2.65 -16.17 1.00
CA PRO A 223 -1.80 -17.24 1.44
C PRO A 223 -2.08 -17.59 2.92
N SER A 224 -1.72 -18.80 3.34
CA SER A 224 -1.99 -19.28 4.70
C SER A 224 -1.43 -18.36 5.79
N HIS A 225 -0.27 -17.73 5.57
CA HIS A 225 0.34 -16.86 6.60
C HIS A 225 -0.49 -15.61 6.89
N VAL A 226 -1.23 -15.09 5.91
CA VAL A 226 -2.18 -13.99 6.14
C VAL A 226 -3.30 -14.45 7.07
N MET A 227 -3.88 -15.63 6.80
CA MET A 227 -4.91 -16.19 7.67
C MET A 227 -4.41 -16.54 9.06
N ASP A 228 -3.20 -17.08 9.17
CA ASP A 228 -2.58 -17.38 10.45
C ASP A 228 -2.34 -16.09 11.25
N PHE A 229 -1.90 -15.01 10.60
CA PHE A 229 -1.78 -13.71 11.25
C PHE A 229 -3.13 -13.21 11.77
N ILE A 230 -4.18 -13.24 10.94
CA ILE A 230 -5.53 -12.81 11.35
C ILE A 230 -6.03 -13.61 12.55
N LYS A 231 -5.91 -14.95 12.50
CA LYS A 231 -6.41 -15.84 13.57
C LYS A 231 -5.59 -15.73 14.86
N ASN A 232 -4.28 -15.60 14.75
CA ASN A 232 -3.40 -15.67 15.92
C ASN A 232 -3.15 -14.29 16.54
N GLN A 233 -3.11 -13.22 15.72
CA GLN A 233 -2.74 -11.88 16.17
C GLN A 233 -3.94 -10.94 16.27
N LEU A 234 -4.99 -11.13 15.47
CA LEU A 234 -6.13 -10.21 15.39
C LEU A 234 -7.46 -10.79 15.90
N ALA A 235 -7.51 -12.04 16.34
CA ALA A 235 -8.76 -12.67 16.77
C ALA A 235 -9.46 -11.96 17.93
N ALA A 236 -8.69 -11.28 18.80
CA ALA A 236 -9.22 -10.47 19.88
C ALA A 236 -9.88 -9.18 19.35
N ASP A 237 -9.34 -8.59 18.29
CA ASP A 237 -9.82 -7.34 17.70
C ASP A 237 -11.17 -7.50 16.99
N PHE A 238 -11.54 -8.73 16.63
CA PHE A 238 -12.83 -9.09 16.02
C PHE A 238 -13.85 -9.70 17.01
N GLN A 239 -13.56 -9.72 18.32
CA GLN A 239 -14.57 -10.16 19.29
C GLN A 239 -15.76 -9.20 19.30
N PRO A 240 -16.98 -9.70 19.60
CA PRO A 240 -18.15 -8.85 19.74
C PRO A 240 -17.88 -7.71 20.75
N PHE A 241 -18.37 -6.51 20.42
CA PHE A 241 -18.25 -5.37 21.31
C PHE A 241 -18.91 -5.68 22.66
N THR A 242 -18.11 -5.71 23.72
CA THR A 242 -18.52 -6.11 25.07
C THR A 242 -17.91 -5.14 26.10
N GLY A 243 -18.59 -4.00 26.35
CA GLY A 243 -18.13 -2.99 27.31
C GLY A 243 -19.09 -1.82 27.49
N GLU A 244 -18.76 -0.89 28.40
CA GLU A 244 -19.39 0.45 28.44
C GLU A 244 -18.84 1.24 27.24
N GLU A 245 -19.65 1.35 26.19
CA GLU A 245 -19.24 1.94 24.93
C GLU A 245 -19.62 3.41 24.86
N GLU A 246 -18.72 4.25 24.33
CA GLU A 246 -19.12 5.56 23.87
C GLU A 246 -19.99 5.39 22.62
N VAL A 247 -21.24 5.82 22.73
CA VAL A 247 -22.23 5.73 21.67
C VAL A 247 -22.51 7.11 21.10
N TYR A 248 -22.35 7.24 19.79
CA TYR A 248 -22.65 8.46 19.06
C TYR A 248 -23.80 8.20 18.08
N VAL A 249 -24.80 9.08 18.12
CA VAL A 249 -25.88 9.09 17.13
C VAL A 249 -25.56 10.21 16.14
N LEU A 250 -25.21 9.84 14.91
CA LEU A 250 -24.82 10.80 13.87
C LEU A 250 -26.00 11.70 13.49
N SER A 251 -27.19 11.11 13.30
CA SER A 251 -28.43 11.83 13.02
C SER A 251 -29.66 11.17 13.69
N PRO A 252 -30.75 11.92 13.95
CA PRO A 252 -31.99 11.33 14.47
C PRO A 252 -32.54 10.23 13.56
N GLY A 253 -32.72 9.03 14.12
CA GLY A 253 -33.25 7.87 13.40
C GLY A 253 -32.18 6.96 12.77
N GLU A 254 -30.90 7.32 12.87
CA GLU A 254 -29.80 6.42 12.49
C GLU A 254 -29.42 5.49 13.65
N ASP A 255 -28.88 4.33 13.29
CA ASP A 255 -28.38 3.38 14.28
C ASP A 255 -27.21 4.01 15.07
N PRO A 256 -27.16 3.81 16.40
CA PRO A 256 -26.05 4.27 17.21
C PRO A 256 -24.72 3.67 16.73
N CYS A 257 -23.74 4.53 16.51
CA CYS A 257 -22.38 4.15 16.23
C CYS A 257 -21.62 3.93 17.54
N ARG A 258 -21.02 2.75 17.67
CA ARG A 258 -20.19 2.36 18.82
C ARG A 258 -18.75 2.67 18.48
N ILE A 259 -18.10 3.45 19.33
CA ILE A 259 -16.70 3.85 19.14
C ILE A 259 -15.80 2.94 19.97
N TYR A 260 -14.73 2.47 19.35
CA TYR A 260 -13.73 1.65 20.01
C TYR A 260 -12.32 2.19 19.76
N PRO A 261 -11.62 2.63 20.81
CA PRO A 261 -10.23 3.04 20.73
C PRO A 261 -9.32 1.81 20.79
N TYR A 262 -8.36 1.76 19.87
CA TYR A 262 -7.19 0.89 19.93
C TYR A 262 -5.98 1.76 20.25
N ASP A 263 -5.63 1.79 21.54
CA ASP A 263 -4.51 2.60 22.01
C ASP A 263 -3.18 2.13 21.41
N SER A 264 -2.34 3.09 21.02
CA SER A 264 -0.99 2.86 20.52
C SER A 264 -0.22 4.18 20.60
N ASP A 265 1.03 4.14 21.05
CA ASP A 265 1.87 5.34 21.15
C ASP A 265 2.23 5.91 19.76
N LYS A 266 2.29 5.05 18.74
CA LYS A 266 2.75 5.41 17.40
C LYS A 266 1.60 5.57 16.39
N MET A 267 0.53 4.79 16.53
CA MET A 267 -0.61 4.86 15.61
C MET A 267 -1.93 4.63 16.37
N PRO A 268 -2.41 5.62 17.13
CA PRO A 268 -3.73 5.56 17.75
C PRO A 268 -4.80 5.33 16.67
N LEU A 269 -5.64 4.33 16.87
CA LEU A 269 -6.71 4.00 15.93
C LEU A 269 -8.03 4.06 16.68
N VAL A 270 -9.03 4.71 16.09
CA VAL A 270 -10.40 4.72 16.61
C VAL A 270 -11.31 4.21 15.51
N ILE A 271 -12.05 3.15 15.80
CA ILE A 271 -13.06 2.61 14.88
C ILE A 271 -14.45 2.99 15.36
N GLY A 272 -15.38 3.17 14.42
CA GLY A 272 -16.76 3.49 14.72
C GLY A 272 -17.70 2.73 13.80
N PHE A 273 -18.50 1.82 14.36
CA PHE A 273 -19.48 1.04 13.60
C PHE A 273 -20.82 0.98 14.32
N SER A 274 -21.92 0.97 13.56
CA SER A 274 -23.19 0.49 14.11
C SER A 274 -23.13 -1.05 14.26
N LEU A 275 -23.94 -1.60 15.16
CA LEU A 275 -23.99 -3.04 15.38
C LEU A 275 -24.34 -3.81 14.09
N PRO A 276 -25.33 -3.39 13.26
CA PRO A 276 -25.59 -4.02 11.97
C PRO A 276 -24.38 -4.03 11.02
N TYR A 277 -23.63 -2.93 10.92
CA TYR A 277 -22.43 -2.90 10.06
C TYR A 277 -21.34 -3.84 10.58
N TRP A 278 -21.13 -3.90 11.90
CA TRP A 278 -20.17 -4.84 12.48
C TRP A 278 -20.55 -6.30 12.26
N GLU A 279 -21.82 -6.64 12.44
CA GLU A 279 -22.35 -7.98 12.13
C GLU A 279 -22.20 -8.30 10.64
N ALA A 280 -22.44 -7.33 9.76
CA ALA A 280 -22.24 -7.50 8.31
C ALA A 280 -20.77 -7.76 7.97
N ILE A 281 -19.82 -7.00 8.53
CA ILE A 281 -18.38 -7.19 8.31
C ILE A 281 -17.94 -8.58 8.77
N THR A 282 -18.32 -8.97 9.99
CA THR A 282 -17.92 -10.26 10.58
C THR A 282 -18.57 -11.45 9.88
N THR A 283 -19.81 -11.30 9.39
CA THR A 283 -20.50 -12.32 8.59
C THR A 283 -19.85 -12.45 7.22
N TYR A 284 -19.61 -11.33 6.53
CA TYR A 284 -18.98 -11.29 5.22
C TYR A 284 -17.61 -11.95 5.22
N LEU A 285 -16.81 -11.72 6.28
CA LEU A 285 -15.53 -12.37 6.49
C LEU A 285 -15.66 -13.90 6.56
N LYS A 286 -16.56 -14.39 7.41
CA LYS A 286 -16.77 -15.84 7.61
C LYS A 286 -17.25 -16.50 6.32
N GLU A 287 -18.27 -15.92 5.70
CA GLU A 287 -18.85 -16.46 4.46
C GLU A 287 -17.84 -16.49 3.32
N THR A 288 -17.03 -15.44 3.15
CA THR A 288 -16.05 -15.40 2.06
C THR A 288 -14.91 -16.39 2.30
N ILE A 289 -14.39 -16.49 3.53
CA ILE A 289 -13.33 -17.47 3.86
C ILE A 289 -13.81 -18.91 3.63
N ASP A 290 -15.06 -19.20 3.98
CA ASP A 290 -15.63 -20.55 3.89
C ASP A 290 -16.13 -20.91 2.48
N GLN A 291 -16.26 -19.93 1.59
CA GLN A 291 -16.66 -20.15 0.20
C GLN A 291 -15.60 -20.96 -0.56
N GLN A 292 -16.08 -21.94 -1.33
CA GLN A 292 -15.24 -22.59 -2.33
C GLN A 292 -14.83 -21.55 -3.38
N PRO A 293 -13.57 -21.58 -3.85
CA PRO A 293 -13.13 -20.66 -4.88
C PRO A 293 -13.94 -20.89 -6.15
N ILE A 294 -14.89 -20.00 -6.39
CA ILE A 294 -15.50 -19.86 -7.71
C ILE A 294 -14.40 -19.23 -8.57
N HIS A 295 -14.17 -19.76 -9.77
CA HIS A 295 -13.49 -18.98 -10.80
C HIS A 295 -14.40 -17.78 -11.11
N ARG A 296 -14.37 -16.73 -10.29
CA ARG A 296 -14.85 -15.43 -10.71
C ARG A 296 -14.04 -15.11 -11.95
N ASP A 297 -14.74 -14.75 -13.02
CA ASP A 297 -14.15 -14.40 -14.28
C ASP A 297 -13.45 -13.04 -14.11
N ARG A 298 -12.30 -13.05 -13.43
CA ARG A 298 -11.52 -11.85 -13.10
C ARG A 298 -11.05 -11.14 -14.36
N GLU A 299 -10.90 -11.91 -15.43
CA GLU A 299 -10.68 -11.37 -16.77
C GLU A 299 -11.84 -10.44 -17.19
N GLN A 300 -13.10 -10.78 -16.89
CA GLN A 300 -14.24 -9.89 -17.15
C GLN A 300 -14.22 -8.62 -16.31
N ASP A 301 -13.94 -8.71 -15.00
CA ASP A 301 -13.87 -7.55 -14.10
C ASP A 301 -12.77 -6.57 -14.54
N VAL A 302 -11.59 -7.10 -14.84
CA VAL A 302 -10.46 -6.32 -15.36
C VAL A 302 -10.76 -5.75 -16.75
N ASN A 303 -11.42 -6.49 -17.63
CA ASN A 303 -11.78 -5.98 -18.95
C ASN A 303 -12.83 -4.87 -18.88
N ALA A 304 -13.73 -4.92 -17.90
CA ALA A 304 -14.78 -3.93 -17.72
C ALA A 304 -14.27 -2.66 -17.03
N TYR A 305 -13.39 -2.81 -16.03
CA TYR A 305 -13.05 -1.71 -15.13
C TYR A 305 -11.55 -1.39 -15.04
N GLY A 306 -10.66 -2.29 -15.48
CA GLY A 306 -9.22 -2.06 -15.39
C GLY A 306 -8.71 -0.99 -16.36
N GLU A 307 -7.59 -0.34 -16.01
CA GLU A 307 -6.88 0.56 -16.92
C GLU A 307 -6.64 -0.14 -18.28
N PRO A 308 -6.83 0.52 -19.43
CA PRO A 308 -6.49 -0.06 -20.72
C PRO A 308 -5.02 -0.55 -20.74
N LEU A 309 -4.79 -1.77 -21.23
CA LEU A 309 -3.42 -2.33 -21.25
C LEU A 309 -2.47 -1.47 -22.08
N GLU A 310 -2.95 -0.83 -23.14
CA GLU A 310 -2.16 0.11 -23.96
C GLU A 310 -1.50 1.21 -23.12
N ASN A 311 -2.20 1.77 -22.13
CA ASN A 311 -1.64 2.76 -21.21
C ASN A 311 -0.56 2.15 -20.33
N ALA A 312 -0.76 0.93 -19.85
CA ALA A 312 0.23 0.19 -19.07
C ALA A 312 1.48 -0.12 -19.92
N PHE A 313 1.31 -0.59 -21.16
CA PHE A 313 2.40 -0.85 -22.12
C PHE A 313 3.16 0.43 -22.50
N ALA A 314 2.48 1.58 -22.59
CA ALA A 314 3.11 2.86 -22.88
C ALA A 314 3.93 3.41 -21.69
N ARG A 315 3.51 3.14 -20.45
CA ARG A 315 4.08 3.78 -19.25
C ARG A 315 5.00 2.88 -18.41
N MET A 316 4.88 1.55 -18.52
CA MET A 316 5.60 0.59 -17.69
C MET A 316 6.65 -0.20 -18.47
N SER A 317 7.68 -0.70 -17.76
CA SER A 317 8.64 -1.64 -18.37
C SER A 317 7.96 -2.96 -18.75
N PRO A 318 8.47 -3.71 -19.75
CA PRO A 318 7.89 -5.00 -20.14
C PRO A 318 7.72 -5.97 -18.97
N SER A 319 8.66 -5.97 -18.01
CA SER A 319 8.59 -6.78 -16.79
C SER A 319 7.43 -6.42 -15.87
N ARG A 320 7.17 -5.12 -15.68
CA ARG A 320 6.05 -4.64 -14.86
C ARG A 320 4.71 -4.94 -15.53
N VAL A 321 4.64 -4.77 -16.86
CA VAL A 321 3.44 -5.11 -17.64
C VAL A 321 3.16 -6.61 -17.56
N ALA A 322 4.17 -7.46 -17.67
CA ALA A 322 4.02 -8.91 -17.52
C ALA A 322 3.44 -9.29 -16.14
N GLY A 323 3.94 -8.66 -15.07
CA GLY A 323 3.38 -8.80 -13.72
C GLY A 323 1.92 -8.36 -13.63
N LEU A 324 1.59 -7.18 -14.19
CA LEU A 324 0.22 -6.66 -14.21
C LEU A 324 -0.73 -7.60 -14.99
N VAL A 325 -0.33 -8.07 -16.17
CA VAL A 325 -1.13 -9.00 -16.98
C VAL A 325 -1.35 -10.31 -16.22
N LYS A 326 -0.31 -10.86 -15.59
CA LYS A 326 -0.42 -12.07 -14.77
C LYS A 326 -1.38 -11.86 -13.60
N TRP A 327 -1.26 -10.74 -12.89
CA TRP A 327 -2.17 -10.37 -11.81
C TRP A 327 -3.60 -10.17 -12.29
N ARG A 328 -3.81 -9.61 -13.49
CA ARG A 328 -5.14 -9.50 -14.10
C ARG A 328 -5.79 -10.86 -14.40
N GLN A 329 -4.98 -11.85 -14.79
CA GLN A 329 -5.44 -13.20 -15.07
C GLN A 329 -5.71 -14.02 -13.80
N THR A 330 -4.78 -14.01 -12.84
CA THR A 330 -4.86 -14.89 -11.66
C THR A 330 -5.50 -14.21 -10.45
N GLY A 331 -5.37 -12.90 -10.40
CA GLY A 331 -5.73 -12.09 -9.25
C GLY A 331 -4.80 -12.16 -8.06
N LEU A 332 -3.66 -12.82 -8.17
CA LEU A 332 -2.73 -13.00 -7.06
C LEU A 332 -1.61 -11.99 -7.19
N MET A 333 -1.38 -11.22 -6.13
CA MET A 333 -0.24 -10.32 -6.06
C MET A 333 0.99 -11.13 -5.65
N LEU A 334 1.69 -11.66 -6.66
CA LEU A 334 2.83 -12.55 -6.50
C LEU A 334 4.01 -12.06 -7.31
N ALA A 335 5.22 -12.38 -6.86
CA ALA A 335 6.38 -12.26 -7.74
C ALA A 335 6.18 -13.18 -8.96
N TYR A 336 6.71 -12.75 -10.11
CA TYR A 336 6.50 -13.49 -11.34
C TYR A 336 7.14 -14.88 -11.24
N GLY A 337 6.36 -15.93 -11.46
CA GLY A 337 6.79 -17.33 -11.33
C GLY A 337 6.64 -17.93 -9.93
N ASP A 338 6.20 -17.17 -8.93
CA ASP A 338 5.87 -17.75 -7.63
C ASP A 338 4.62 -18.63 -7.71
N SER A 339 4.60 -19.63 -6.83
CA SER A 339 3.51 -20.59 -6.78
C SER A 339 2.22 -19.95 -6.24
N ALA A 340 1.13 -20.15 -6.96
CA ALA A 340 -0.21 -19.85 -6.49
C ALA A 340 -0.73 -20.84 -5.43
N LEU A 341 -0.09 -22.01 -5.26
CA LEU A 341 -0.58 -23.09 -4.38
C LEU A 341 -0.83 -22.68 -2.93
N PRO A 342 -0.02 -21.81 -2.29
CA PRO A 342 -0.29 -21.37 -0.92
C PRO A 342 -1.56 -20.52 -0.78
N HIS A 343 -2.09 -19.97 -1.88
CA HIS A 343 -3.19 -19.01 -1.88
C HIS A 343 -4.54 -19.72 -1.98
N VAL A 344 -5.07 -20.12 -0.82
CA VAL A 344 -6.23 -21.01 -0.73
C VAL A 344 -7.49 -20.35 -0.16
N TYR A 345 -7.35 -19.26 0.59
CA TYR A 345 -8.48 -18.58 1.22
C TYR A 345 -8.97 -17.44 0.33
N LEU A 346 -10.27 -17.31 0.09
CA LEU A 346 -10.77 -16.15 -0.66
C LEU A 346 -10.58 -14.88 0.16
N ASN A 347 -10.15 -13.81 -0.51
CA ASN A 347 -10.11 -12.48 0.07
C ASN A 347 -11.54 -11.89 0.06
N PRO A 348 -12.12 -11.54 1.22
CA PRO A 348 -13.37 -10.81 1.32
C PRO A 348 -13.35 -9.51 0.52
#